data_AF-A0A261BZL9-F1
#
_entry.id   AF-A0A261BZL9-F1
#
_cell.length_a   1.000
_cell.length_b   1.000
_cell.length_c   1.000
_cell.angle_alpha   90.00
_cell.angle_beta   90.00
_cell.angle_gamma   90.00
#
_symmetry.space_group_name_H-M   'P 1'
#
loop_
_entity.id
_entity.type
_entity.pdbx_description
1 polymer ?
#
loop_
_entity_poly.entity_id
_entity_poly.type
_entity_poly.pdbx_seq_one_letter_code
_entity_poly.pdbx_strand_id
1 'polypeptide(L)'
;MNSSTRICTNYMLQSTDGKSTWISESAVKHLENVMHAIKTTRHTTIPVNVADAELKQIVRFCEHHKDGYTLYQPLTQWDRQFFSMEDSKMMDLLMAATELFVAPIMNICFQTLTNKTRNMSTEDKLKACGLCYSILSKDGQQFELTENAAKLSGFISAYKSTNGIYLNNKANPILLDVMAAPLSIILKWCEQHKMEKPVVMTSWDKELLTMGMPELTQVLCAANALDVKGGLVNMIIEMMGQAVSS
;
A
#
# COMPACT_ATOMS: atom_id res chain seq x y z
N MET A 1 44.34 38.32 13.53
CA MET A 1 43.29 37.68 12.72
C MET A 1 43.82 36.32 12.30
N ASN A 2 43.49 35.26 13.04
CA ASN A 2 43.83 33.89 12.64
C ASN A 2 42.60 33.30 11.94
N SER A 3 42.65 33.27 10.61
CA SER A 3 41.72 32.51 9.79
C SER A 3 42.04 31.03 9.98
N SER A 4 41.41 30.39 10.97
CA SER A 4 41.46 28.93 11.13
C SER A 4 40.74 28.29 9.94
N THR A 5 41.52 27.86 8.96
CA THR A 5 41.07 26.99 7.87
C THR A 5 40.52 25.72 8.50
N ARG A 6 39.19 25.58 8.60
CA ARG A 6 38.56 24.31 8.97
C ARG A 6 38.92 23.29 7.91
N ILE A 7 39.79 22.34 8.24
CA ILE A 7 40.05 21.18 7.39
C ILE A 7 38.73 20.43 7.30
N CYS A 8 38.17 20.28 6.10
CA CYS A 8 37.02 19.42 5.87
C CYS A 8 37.45 17.97 6.09
N THR A 9 37.19 17.43 7.27
CA THR A 9 37.38 16.01 7.52
C THR A 9 36.30 15.24 6.76
N ASN A 10 36.70 14.27 5.94
CA ASN A 10 35.78 13.35 5.28
C ASN A 10 35.97 11.96 5.88
N TYR A 11 34.88 11.22 6.01
CA TYR A 11 34.84 9.85 6.50
C TYR A 11 34.45 8.91 5.36
N MET A 12 35.05 7.71 5.33
CA MET A 12 34.72 6.69 4.35
C MET A 12 33.77 5.68 4.97
N LEU A 13 32.58 5.53 4.40
CA LEU A 13 31.59 4.52 4.79
C LEU A 13 31.66 3.34 3.84
N GLN A 14 31.62 2.12 4.35
CA GLN A 14 31.57 0.90 3.54
C GLN A 14 30.24 0.17 3.71
N SER A 15 29.53 -0.03 2.59
CA SER A 15 28.25 -0.74 2.54
C SER A 15 28.42 -2.26 2.67
N THR A 16 27.30 -2.96 2.85
CA THR A 16 27.25 -4.43 2.97
C THR A 16 27.67 -5.16 1.69
N ASP A 17 27.54 -4.52 0.52
CA ASP A 17 28.05 -5.02 -0.78
C ASP A 17 29.53 -4.64 -1.03
N GLY A 18 30.23 -4.16 0.00
CA GLY A 18 31.69 -3.93 0.01
C GLY A 18 32.15 -2.64 -0.67
N LYS A 19 31.24 -1.83 -1.21
CA LYS A 19 31.57 -0.55 -1.84
C LYS A 19 31.75 0.54 -0.80
N SER A 20 32.49 1.59 -1.16
CA SER A 20 32.79 2.69 -0.24
C SER A 20 32.34 4.04 -0.80
N THR A 21 31.80 4.88 0.08
CA THR A 21 31.34 6.24 -0.23
C THR A 21 31.87 7.23 0.80
N TRP A 22 32.29 8.40 0.35
CA TRP A 22 32.77 9.48 1.21
C TRP A 22 31.62 10.37 1.69
N ILE A 23 31.73 10.82 2.93
CA ILE A 23 30.80 11.78 3.55
C ILE A 23 31.59 12.80 4.37
N SER A 24 31.17 14.06 4.34
CA SER A 24 31.78 15.14 5.09
C SER A 24 31.41 15.08 6.57
N GLU A 25 32.30 15.57 7.43
CA GLU A 25 32.09 15.64 8.87
C GLU A 25 30.81 16.40 9.25
N SER A 26 30.47 17.47 8.53
CA SER A 26 29.25 18.24 8.77
C SER A 26 27.98 17.48 8.39
N ALA A 27 28.06 16.52 7.46
CA ALA A 27 26.95 15.65 7.09
C ALA A 27 26.83 14.42 8.02
N VAL A 28 27.96 13.87 8.48
CA VAL A 28 28.02 12.68 9.37
C VAL A 28 27.24 12.87 10.67
N LYS A 29 27.11 14.10 11.17
CA LYS A 29 26.33 14.40 12.38
C LYS A 29 24.87 13.93 12.31
N HIS A 30 24.33 13.72 11.10
CA HIS A 30 22.98 13.22 10.87
C HIS A 30 22.85 11.69 10.92
N LEU A 31 23.97 10.97 11.04
CA LEU A 31 24.03 9.51 11.12
C LEU A 31 24.46 9.12 12.54
N GLU A 32 23.51 8.99 13.46
CA GLU A 32 23.82 8.80 14.89
C GLU A 32 24.66 7.54 15.15
N ASN A 33 24.35 6.43 14.47
CA ASN A 33 25.10 5.17 14.60
C ASN A 33 26.54 5.29 14.10
N VAL A 34 26.74 5.99 12.97
CA VAL A 34 28.08 6.23 12.39
C VAL A 34 28.88 7.15 13.31
N MET A 35 28.25 8.18 13.87
CA MET A 35 28.89 9.09 14.80
C MET A 35 29.30 8.39 16.11
N HIS A 36 28.51 7.43 16.59
CA HIS A 36 28.93 6.57 17.70
C HIS A 36 30.15 5.73 17.31
N ALA A 37 30.13 5.08 16.14
CA ALA A 37 31.24 4.26 15.64
C ALA A 37 32.54 5.05 15.48
N ILE A 38 32.48 6.30 14.98
CA ILE A 38 33.66 7.17 14.84
C ILE A 38 34.29 7.49 16.21
N LYS A 39 33.47 7.70 17.24
CA LYS A 39 33.98 8.00 18.59
C LYS A 39 34.65 6.80 19.25
N THR A 40 34.23 5.59 18.91
CA THR A 40 34.70 4.36 19.55
C THR A 40 35.80 3.65 18.76
N THR A 41 35.99 3.97 17.48
CA THR A 41 36.95 3.27 16.62
C THR A 41 37.95 4.20 15.94
N ARG A 42 39.17 3.69 15.70
CA ARG A 42 40.24 4.39 14.95
C ARG A 42 40.28 3.97 13.47
N HIS A 43 39.20 3.39 12.95
CA HIS A 43 39.19 2.85 11.60
C HIS A 43 39.22 3.97 10.56
N THR A 44 39.97 3.74 9.48
CA THR A 44 39.98 4.61 8.29
C THR A 44 38.71 4.46 7.45
N THR A 45 37.98 3.36 7.65
CA THR A 45 36.73 3.01 6.96
C THR A 45 35.72 2.53 7.98
N ILE A 46 34.50 3.07 7.96
CA ILE A 46 33.44 2.72 8.89
C ILE A 46 32.46 1.80 8.17
N PRO A 47 32.35 0.53 8.56
CA PRO A 47 31.36 -0.37 7.98
C PRO A 47 29.96 0.03 8.43
N VAL A 48 29.00 -0.02 7.51
CA VAL A 48 27.58 0.27 7.76
C VAL A 48 26.71 -0.87 7.23
N ASN A 49 25.63 -1.18 7.96
CA ASN A 49 24.71 -2.28 7.63
C ASN A 49 23.65 -1.88 6.59
N VAL A 50 24.08 -1.25 5.50
CA VAL A 50 23.20 -0.76 4.43
C VAL A 50 23.85 -1.07 3.08
N ALA A 51 23.06 -1.40 2.06
CA ALA A 51 23.55 -1.60 0.70
C ALA A 51 23.96 -0.26 0.05
N ASP A 52 24.87 -0.32 -0.94
CA ASP A 52 25.43 0.89 -1.58
C ASP A 52 24.39 1.82 -2.21
N ALA A 53 23.31 1.26 -2.76
CA ALA A 53 22.27 2.05 -3.43
C ALA A 53 21.57 3.01 -2.46
N GLU A 54 21.12 2.49 -1.32
CA GLU A 54 20.44 3.26 -0.27
C GLU A 54 21.45 4.14 0.48
N LEU A 55 22.66 3.65 0.74
CA LEU A 55 23.73 4.41 1.39
C LEU A 55 24.06 5.68 0.60
N LYS A 56 24.15 5.61 -0.73
CA LYS A 56 24.38 6.78 -1.59
C LYS A 56 23.26 7.80 -1.50
N GLN A 57 22.00 7.37 -1.40
CA GLN A 57 20.87 8.28 -1.22
C GLN A 57 20.92 8.98 0.14
N ILE A 58 21.22 8.23 1.20
CA ILE A 58 21.38 8.78 2.55
C ILE A 58 22.51 9.80 2.60
N VAL A 59 23.69 9.46 2.07
CA VAL A 59 24.84 10.38 2.00
C VAL A 59 24.47 11.64 1.21
N ARG A 60 23.82 11.49 0.05
CA ARG A 60 23.38 12.62 -0.77
C ARG A 60 22.43 13.56 -0.01
N PHE A 61 21.48 13.01 0.74
CA PHE A 61 20.57 13.78 1.58
C PHE A 61 21.31 14.51 2.71
N CYS A 62 22.17 13.80 3.44
CA CYS A 62 22.93 14.37 4.56
C CYS A 62 23.91 15.46 4.10
N GLU A 63 24.50 15.32 2.92
CA GLU A 63 25.35 16.35 2.29
C GLU A 63 24.55 17.59 1.88
N HIS A 64 23.35 17.40 1.31
CA HIS A 64 22.48 18.52 0.96
C HIS A 64 22.07 19.31 2.20
N HIS A 65 21.80 18.62 3.31
CA HIS A 65 21.37 19.21 4.59
C HIS A 65 22.48 19.33 5.64
N LYS A 66 23.75 19.34 5.22
CA LYS A 66 24.91 19.34 6.14
C LYS A 66 24.98 20.56 7.05
N ASP A 67 24.41 21.68 6.62
CA ASP A 67 24.37 22.92 7.41
C ASP A 67 23.25 22.91 8.46
N GLY A 68 22.34 21.92 8.40
CA GLY A 68 21.29 21.69 9.38
C GLY A 68 19.98 21.28 8.71
N TYR A 69 19.23 20.43 9.41
CA TYR A 69 17.85 20.09 9.07
C TYR A 69 17.00 20.22 10.33
N THR A 70 15.78 20.74 10.21
CA THR A 70 14.84 20.77 11.34
C THR A 70 13.63 19.90 11.02
N LEU A 71 13.26 19.03 11.97
CA LEU A 71 12.26 17.97 11.81
C LEU A 71 10.83 18.45 11.49
N TYR A 72 10.60 19.76 11.41
CA TYR A 72 9.28 20.38 11.26
C TYR A 72 9.26 21.52 10.24
N GLN A 73 10.33 21.72 9.48
CA GLN A 73 10.29 22.70 8.40
C GLN A 73 9.53 22.14 7.18
N PRO A 74 8.82 23.01 6.43
CA PRO A 74 8.23 22.62 5.16
C PRO A 74 9.28 22.04 4.21
N LEU A 75 8.94 20.95 3.52
CA LEU A 75 9.81 20.34 2.51
C LEU A 75 10.18 21.36 1.43
N THR A 76 11.47 21.49 1.18
CA THR A 76 12.00 22.30 0.08
C THR A 76 11.64 21.67 -1.27
N GLN A 77 11.85 22.40 -2.36
CA GLN A 77 11.68 21.83 -3.70
C GLN A 77 12.62 20.65 -3.93
N TRP A 78 13.85 20.73 -3.42
CA TRP A 78 14.82 19.65 -3.53
C TRP A 78 14.36 18.40 -2.78
N ASP A 79 13.84 18.56 -1.55
CA ASP A 79 13.29 17.43 -0.78
C ASP A 79 12.15 16.74 -1.53
N ARG A 80 11.22 17.51 -2.09
CA ARG A 80 10.10 16.95 -2.86
C ARG A 80 10.58 16.15 -4.06
N GLN A 81 11.60 16.64 -4.76
CA GLN A 81 12.21 15.92 -5.89
C GLN A 81 12.98 14.68 -5.42
N PHE A 82 13.72 14.79 -4.32
CA PHE A 82 14.47 13.68 -3.75
C PHE A 82 13.55 12.54 -3.31
N PHE A 83 12.44 12.84 -2.63
CA PHE A 83 11.44 11.86 -2.20
C PHE A 83 10.39 11.53 -3.28
N SER A 84 10.53 12.06 -4.50
CA SER A 84 9.67 11.71 -5.64
C SER A 84 10.08 10.35 -6.22
N MET A 85 9.81 9.29 -5.48
CA MET A 85 10.15 7.91 -5.83
C MET A 85 8.98 6.95 -5.60
N GLU A 86 9.08 5.74 -6.17
CA GLU A 86 8.13 4.65 -5.97
C GLU A 86 8.09 4.20 -4.49
N ASP A 87 6.95 3.68 -4.05
CA ASP A 87 6.75 3.29 -2.64
C ASP A 87 7.71 2.19 -2.19
N SER A 88 8.07 1.26 -3.08
CA SER A 88 9.10 0.23 -2.82
C SER A 88 10.45 0.86 -2.46
N LYS A 89 10.95 1.76 -3.31
CA LYS A 89 12.22 2.48 -3.09
C LYS A 89 12.17 3.37 -1.85
N MET A 90 11.04 3.99 -1.56
CA MET A 90 10.85 4.79 -0.35
C MET A 90 10.91 3.92 0.92
N MET A 91 10.36 2.71 0.87
CA MET A 91 10.47 1.74 1.97
C MET A 91 11.90 1.23 2.15
N ASP A 92 12.61 0.93 1.06
CA ASP A 92 14.03 0.55 1.12
C ASP A 92 14.88 1.67 1.74
N LEU A 93 14.65 2.92 1.33
CA LEU A 93 15.29 4.09 1.93
C LEU A 93 14.92 4.28 3.40
N LEU A 94 13.66 4.06 3.79
CA LEU A 94 13.21 4.14 5.18
C LEU A 94 13.89 3.08 6.06
N MET A 95 14.01 1.84 5.58
CA MET A 95 14.71 0.77 6.29
C MET A 95 16.19 1.14 6.49
N ALA A 96 16.87 1.57 5.43
CA ALA A 96 18.26 2.01 5.51
C ALA A 96 18.46 3.22 6.44
N ALA A 97 17.55 4.20 6.41
CA ALA A 97 17.60 5.35 7.30
C ALA A 97 17.38 4.95 8.76
N THR A 98 16.58 3.91 9.01
CA THR A 98 16.36 3.36 10.36
C THR A 98 17.63 2.68 10.88
N GLU A 99 18.31 1.88 10.05
CA GLU A 99 19.60 1.26 10.39
C GLU A 99 20.68 2.28 10.75
N LEU A 100 20.69 3.44 10.10
CA LEU A 100 21.68 4.51 10.34
C LEU A 100 21.19 5.61 11.29
N PHE A 101 19.96 5.51 11.79
CA PHE A 101 19.30 6.50 12.66
C PHE A 101 19.29 7.92 12.05
N VAL A 102 18.86 8.03 10.80
CA VAL A 102 18.73 9.32 10.10
C VAL A 102 17.30 9.87 10.26
N ALA A 103 17.04 10.45 11.43
CA ALA A 103 15.70 10.91 11.84
C ALA A 103 14.97 11.80 10.80
N PRO A 104 15.62 12.75 10.10
CA PRO A 104 15.00 13.53 9.03
C PRO A 104 14.36 12.67 7.94
N ILE A 105 15.11 11.73 7.38
CA ILE A 105 14.66 10.86 6.28
C ILE A 105 13.52 9.98 6.77
N MET A 106 13.67 9.38 7.95
CA MET A 106 12.61 8.55 8.55
C MET A 106 11.31 9.32 8.67
N ASN A 107 11.34 10.53 9.24
CA ASN A 107 10.16 11.36 9.43
C ASN A 107 9.50 11.75 8.10
N ILE A 108 10.26 12.14 7.07
CA ILE A 108 9.71 12.51 5.77
C ILE A 108 9.08 11.30 5.07
N CYS A 109 9.73 10.13 5.10
CA CYS A 109 9.15 8.89 4.57
C CYS A 109 7.85 8.55 5.28
N PHE A 110 7.83 8.56 6.62
CA PHE A 110 6.61 8.30 7.40
C PHE A 110 5.50 9.29 7.07
N GLN A 111 5.78 10.59 7.02
CA GLN A 111 4.78 11.59 6.67
C GLN A 111 4.26 11.41 5.25
N THR A 112 5.13 11.10 4.29
CA THR A 112 4.74 10.92 2.89
C THR A 112 3.83 9.70 2.73
N LEU A 113 4.20 8.56 3.31
CA LEU A 113 3.39 7.34 3.29
C LEU A 113 2.08 7.50 4.06
N THR A 114 2.10 8.21 5.20
CA THR A 114 0.90 8.52 5.97
C THR A 114 -0.03 9.46 5.20
N ASN A 115 0.50 10.48 4.52
CA ASN A 115 -0.31 11.41 3.74
C ASN A 115 -0.94 10.72 2.51
N LYS A 116 -0.20 9.81 1.85
CA LYS A 116 -0.74 8.98 0.78
C LYS A 116 -1.91 8.14 1.28
N THR A 117 -1.79 7.52 2.46
CA THR A 117 -2.87 6.72 3.04
C THR A 117 -4.01 7.56 3.61
N ARG A 118 -3.78 8.80 4.06
CA ARG A 118 -4.82 9.64 4.71
C ARG A 118 -6.04 9.88 3.81
N ASN A 119 -5.82 10.05 2.52
CA ASN A 119 -6.87 10.34 1.54
C ASN A 119 -7.52 9.08 0.94
N MET A 120 -7.04 7.89 1.29
CA MET A 120 -7.63 6.63 0.84
C MET A 120 -8.84 6.26 1.69
N SER A 121 -9.86 5.69 1.04
CA SER A 121 -10.96 5.05 1.77
C SER A 121 -10.41 3.89 2.63
N THR A 122 -11.14 3.51 3.69
CA THR A 122 -10.77 2.34 4.51
C THR A 122 -10.64 1.08 3.65
N GLU A 123 -11.47 0.95 2.61
CA GLU A 123 -11.42 -0.19 1.69
C GLU A 123 -10.14 -0.21 0.86
N ASP A 124 -9.76 0.92 0.28
CA ASP A 124 -8.54 1.01 -0.52
C ASP A 124 -7.31 0.72 0.34
N LYS A 125 -7.31 1.15 1.62
CA LYS A 125 -6.26 0.81 2.58
C LYS A 125 -6.15 -0.69 2.81
N LEU A 126 -7.29 -1.36 3.03
CA LEU A 126 -7.31 -2.81 3.23
C LEU A 126 -6.75 -3.54 1.99
N LYS A 127 -7.20 -3.15 0.79
CA LYS A 127 -6.72 -3.73 -0.47
C LYS A 127 -5.22 -3.50 -0.68
N ALA A 128 -4.74 -2.27 -0.47
CA ALA A 128 -3.32 -1.92 -0.59
C ALA A 128 -2.43 -2.70 0.39
N CYS A 129 -2.94 -3.00 1.60
CA CYS A 129 -2.23 -3.82 2.59
C CYS A 129 -2.36 -5.34 2.35
N GLY A 130 -2.99 -5.78 1.26
CA GLY A 130 -3.23 -7.20 0.98
C GLY A 130 -4.29 -7.83 1.90
N LEU A 131 -5.07 -7.04 2.62
CA LEU A 131 -6.14 -7.49 3.53
C LEU A 131 -7.45 -7.75 2.77
N CYS A 132 -7.34 -8.45 1.64
CA CYS A 132 -8.46 -8.87 0.79
C CYS A 132 -8.25 -10.31 0.30
N TYR A 133 -9.34 -10.95 -0.10
CA TYR A 133 -9.28 -12.18 -0.86
C TYR A 133 -9.12 -11.87 -2.34
N SER A 134 -8.26 -12.65 -3.01
CA SER A 134 -8.21 -12.74 -4.46
C SER A 134 -9.20 -13.78 -4.95
N ILE A 135 -10.03 -13.38 -5.91
CA ILE A 135 -11.07 -14.19 -6.55
C ILE A 135 -10.79 -14.21 -8.05
N LEU A 136 -10.85 -15.39 -8.67
CA LEU A 136 -10.70 -15.56 -10.10
C LEU A 136 -12.04 -15.96 -10.71
N SER A 137 -12.49 -15.21 -11.72
CA SER A 137 -13.65 -15.58 -12.53
C SER A 137 -13.33 -16.76 -13.45
N LYS A 138 -14.38 -17.36 -14.02
CA LYS A 138 -14.28 -18.48 -14.96
C LYS A 138 -13.51 -18.12 -16.24
N ASP A 139 -13.57 -16.88 -16.69
CA ASP A 139 -12.85 -16.32 -17.84
C ASP A 139 -11.48 -15.72 -17.46
N GLY A 140 -11.00 -15.93 -16.23
CA GLY A 140 -9.63 -15.64 -15.82
C GLY A 140 -9.39 -14.20 -15.36
N GLN A 141 -10.43 -13.40 -15.13
CA GLN A 141 -10.28 -12.07 -14.54
C GLN A 141 -10.16 -12.17 -13.01
N GLN A 142 -9.16 -11.49 -12.45
CA GLN A 142 -8.94 -11.44 -11.01
C GLN A 142 -9.62 -10.23 -10.37
N PHE A 143 -10.24 -10.45 -9.21
CA PHE A 143 -10.91 -9.46 -8.39
C PHE A 143 -10.38 -9.52 -6.96
N GLU A 144 -10.53 -8.41 -6.24
CA GLU A 144 -10.22 -8.30 -4.82
C GLU A 144 -11.49 -8.02 -4.01
N LEU A 145 -11.69 -8.77 -2.93
CA LEU A 145 -12.86 -8.67 -2.06
C LEU A 145 -12.45 -8.58 -0.59
N THR A 146 -12.95 -7.59 0.15
CA THR A 146 -12.67 -7.44 1.58
C THR A 146 -13.35 -8.52 2.43
N GLU A 147 -12.84 -8.78 3.63
CA GLU A 147 -13.38 -9.80 4.56
C GLU A 147 -14.87 -9.61 4.85
N ASN A 148 -15.32 -8.38 5.09
CA ASN A 148 -16.73 -8.11 5.39
C ASN A 148 -17.62 -8.28 4.16
N ALA A 149 -17.13 -7.91 2.97
CA ALA A 149 -17.87 -8.14 1.73
C ALA A 149 -17.98 -9.65 1.42
N ALA A 150 -16.91 -10.42 1.68
CA ALA A 150 -16.91 -11.87 1.51
C ALA A 150 -17.95 -12.59 2.38
N LYS A 151 -18.27 -12.07 3.57
CA LYS A 151 -19.31 -12.62 4.46
C LYS A 151 -20.72 -12.55 3.86
N LEU A 152 -20.95 -11.65 2.90
CA LEU A 152 -22.24 -11.56 2.21
C LEU A 152 -22.45 -12.73 1.24
N SER A 153 -21.41 -13.42 0.81
CA SER A 153 -21.56 -14.67 0.03
C SER A 153 -21.43 -15.86 0.97
N GLY A 154 -22.51 -16.65 1.09
CA GLY A 154 -22.48 -17.91 1.82
C GLY A 154 -21.52 -18.91 1.18
N PHE A 155 -21.44 -18.94 -0.15
CA PHE A 155 -20.49 -19.79 -0.87
C PHE A 155 -19.03 -19.43 -0.55
N ILE A 156 -18.63 -18.16 -0.71
CA ILE A 156 -17.24 -17.72 -0.45
C ILE A 156 -16.89 -17.96 1.02
N SER A 157 -17.82 -17.70 1.94
CA SER A 157 -17.64 -17.93 3.37
C SER A 157 -17.42 -19.40 3.72
N ALA A 158 -18.17 -20.31 3.08
CA ALA A 158 -17.97 -21.74 3.25
C ALA A 158 -16.64 -22.19 2.62
N TYR A 159 -16.38 -21.79 1.38
CA TYR A 159 -15.19 -22.15 0.62
C TYR A 159 -13.91 -21.78 1.36
N LYS A 160 -13.81 -20.54 1.89
CA LYS A 160 -12.63 -20.13 2.67
C LYS A 160 -12.42 -20.96 3.93
N SER A 161 -13.52 -21.31 4.61
CA SER A 161 -13.48 -22.07 5.87
C SER A 161 -13.07 -23.51 5.62
N THR A 162 -13.69 -24.16 4.63
CA THR A 162 -13.42 -25.55 4.27
C THR A 162 -12.01 -25.74 3.70
N ASN A 163 -11.50 -24.77 2.94
CA ASN A 163 -10.21 -24.88 2.26
C ASN A 163 -9.06 -24.17 3.00
N GLY A 164 -9.31 -23.56 4.16
CA GLY A 164 -8.29 -22.84 4.93
C GLY A 164 -7.69 -21.66 4.17
N ILE A 165 -8.50 -20.89 3.46
CA ILE A 165 -8.06 -19.73 2.68
C ILE A 165 -8.08 -18.48 3.55
N TYR A 166 -6.94 -17.79 3.59
CA TYR A 166 -6.76 -16.55 4.34
C TYR A 166 -6.67 -15.36 3.38
N LEU A 167 -6.70 -14.14 3.94
CA LEU A 167 -6.46 -12.92 3.18
C LEU A 167 -5.07 -12.96 2.52
N ASN A 168 -4.86 -12.14 1.49
CA ASN A 168 -3.65 -12.10 0.68
C ASN A 168 -3.36 -13.42 -0.08
N ASN A 169 -4.40 -14.14 -0.49
CA ASN A 169 -4.28 -15.40 -1.24
C ASN A 169 -4.02 -15.19 -2.75
N LYS A 170 -3.24 -14.18 -3.16
CA LYS A 170 -2.96 -13.92 -4.59
C LYS A 170 -2.32 -15.11 -5.30
N ALA A 171 -1.49 -15.88 -4.60
CA ALA A 171 -0.86 -17.09 -5.13
C ALA A 171 -1.83 -18.28 -5.28
N ASN A 172 -2.97 -18.26 -4.57
CA ASN A 172 -4.00 -19.29 -4.61
C ASN A 172 -5.40 -18.66 -4.52
N PRO A 173 -5.86 -18.01 -5.59
CA PRO A 173 -7.14 -17.28 -5.59
C PRO A 173 -8.34 -18.23 -5.45
N ILE A 174 -9.45 -17.71 -4.93
CA ILE A 174 -10.73 -18.42 -4.89
C ILE A 174 -11.27 -18.50 -6.31
N LEU A 175 -11.43 -19.70 -6.84
CA LEU A 175 -11.91 -19.92 -8.20
C LEU A 175 -13.44 -20.01 -8.20
N LEU A 176 -14.11 -19.15 -8.98
CA LEU A 176 -15.56 -19.17 -9.13
C LEU A 176 -15.95 -19.52 -10.56
N ASP A 177 -16.91 -20.43 -10.72
CA ASP A 177 -17.49 -20.79 -12.01
C ASP A 177 -18.51 -19.74 -12.50
N VAL A 178 -18.14 -18.46 -12.45
CA VAL A 178 -18.96 -17.30 -12.82
C VAL A 178 -18.14 -16.39 -13.74
N MET A 179 -18.75 -15.90 -14.82
CA MET A 179 -18.11 -14.95 -15.74
C MET A 179 -17.78 -13.62 -15.05
N ALA A 180 -16.74 -12.94 -15.52
CA ALA A 180 -16.29 -11.68 -14.94
C ALA A 180 -17.37 -10.59 -14.90
N ALA A 181 -18.18 -10.46 -15.95
CA ALA A 181 -19.20 -9.42 -16.05
C ALA A 181 -20.23 -9.46 -14.89
N PRO A 182 -20.99 -10.56 -14.68
CA PRO A 182 -21.90 -10.65 -13.54
C PRO A 182 -21.16 -10.68 -12.20
N LEU A 183 -19.99 -11.31 -12.12
CA LEU A 183 -19.19 -11.34 -10.89
C LEU A 183 -18.80 -9.93 -10.44
N SER A 184 -18.36 -9.07 -11.36
CA SER A 184 -17.95 -7.69 -11.05
C SER A 184 -19.08 -6.88 -10.41
N ILE A 185 -20.32 -7.10 -10.84
CA ILE A 185 -21.51 -6.41 -10.30
C ILE A 185 -21.80 -6.91 -8.89
N ILE A 186 -21.79 -8.23 -8.70
CA ILE A 186 -22.03 -8.87 -7.40
C ILE A 186 -20.98 -8.42 -6.38
N LEU A 187 -19.70 -8.45 -6.75
CA LEU A 187 -18.61 -8.06 -5.85
C LEU A 187 -18.64 -6.57 -5.49
N LYS A 188 -18.97 -5.69 -6.45
CA LYS A 188 -19.19 -4.26 -6.18
C LYS A 188 -20.34 -4.05 -5.20
N TRP A 189 -21.46 -4.75 -5.40
CA TRP A 189 -22.59 -4.67 -4.50
C TRP A 189 -22.23 -5.18 -3.09
N CYS A 190 -21.50 -6.29 -2.99
CA CYS A 190 -21.01 -6.82 -1.71
C CYS A 190 -20.10 -5.81 -1.00
N GLU A 191 -19.20 -5.12 -1.72
CA GLU A 191 -18.34 -4.10 -1.12
C GLU A 191 -19.14 -2.89 -0.63
N GLN A 192 -20.15 -2.47 -1.37
CA GLN A 192 -21.01 -1.35 -0.98
C GLN A 192 -21.82 -1.67 0.29
N HIS A 193 -22.34 -2.90 0.40
CA HIS A 193 -23.27 -3.31 1.47
C HIS A 193 -22.63 -4.19 2.56
N LYS A 194 -21.30 -4.25 2.63
CA LYS A 194 -20.52 -5.09 3.59
C LYS A 194 -20.74 -4.80 5.07
N MET A 195 -21.48 -3.76 5.42
CA MET A 195 -21.75 -3.40 6.81
C MET A 195 -23.04 -4.08 7.29
N GLU A 196 -23.06 -4.54 8.54
CA GLU A 196 -24.23 -5.18 9.18
C GLU A 196 -25.37 -4.19 9.48
N LYS A 197 -25.89 -3.55 8.44
CA LYS A 197 -27.09 -2.71 8.49
C LYS A 197 -28.17 -3.35 7.62
N PRO A 198 -29.46 -3.14 7.95
CA PRO A 198 -30.54 -3.51 7.04
C PRO A 198 -30.27 -2.90 5.68
N VAL A 199 -30.17 -3.75 4.66
CA VAL A 199 -29.89 -3.29 3.30
C VAL A 199 -31.16 -2.68 2.74
N VAL A 200 -31.09 -1.39 2.40
CA VAL A 200 -32.17 -0.64 1.75
C VAL A 200 -31.67 -0.24 0.37
N MET A 201 -32.49 -0.45 -0.65
CA MET A 201 -32.15 -0.11 -2.03
C MET A 201 -31.95 1.41 -2.18
N THR A 202 -30.76 1.79 -2.63
CA THR A 202 -30.35 3.19 -2.82
C THR A 202 -30.41 3.59 -4.30
N SER A 203 -30.17 4.88 -4.60
CA SER A 203 -29.98 5.33 -5.98
C SER A 203 -28.77 4.65 -6.64
N TRP A 204 -27.70 4.42 -5.88
CA TRP A 204 -26.52 3.72 -6.37
C TRP A 204 -26.83 2.28 -6.79
N ASP A 205 -27.70 1.57 -6.05
CA ASP A 205 -28.12 0.21 -6.42
C ASP A 205 -28.90 0.20 -7.74
N LYS A 206 -29.80 1.18 -7.94
CA LYS A 206 -30.53 1.35 -9.19
C LYS A 206 -29.58 1.59 -10.36
N GLU A 207 -28.60 2.48 -10.18
CA GLU A 207 -27.58 2.78 -11.19
C GLU A 207 -26.73 1.55 -11.51
N LEU A 208 -26.27 0.82 -10.49
CA LEU A 208 -25.50 -0.41 -10.66
C LEU A 208 -26.29 -1.45 -11.47
N LEU A 209 -27.60 -1.58 -11.21
CA LEU A 209 -28.50 -2.53 -11.85
C LEU A 209 -29.18 -1.99 -13.12
N THR A 210 -28.79 -0.80 -13.59
CA THR A 210 -29.29 -0.25 -14.85
C THR A 210 -28.59 -0.95 -16.02
N MET A 211 -29.14 -2.08 -16.44
CA MET A 211 -28.65 -2.89 -17.55
C MET A 211 -29.81 -3.63 -18.23
N GLY A 212 -29.53 -4.31 -19.35
CA GLY A 212 -30.55 -5.07 -20.06
C GLY A 212 -31.05 -6.31 -19.29
N MET A 213 -32.23 -6.79 -19.68
CA MET A 213 -32.83 -8.01 -19.11
C MET A 213 -31.92 -9.25 -19.19
N PRO A 214 -31.19 -9.51 -20.31
CA PRO A 214 -30.26 -10.63 -20.37
C PRO A 214 -29.14 -10.53 -19.32
N GLU A 215 -28.58 -9.34 -19.13
CA GLU A 215 -27.51 -9.07 -18.17
C GLU A 215 -28.02 -9.22 -16.73
N LEU A 216 -29.18 -8.62 -16.41
CA LEU A 216 -29.82 -8.79 -15.09
C LEU A 216 -30.08 -10.26 -14.76
N THR A 217 -30.53 -11.04 -15.74
CA THR A 217 -30.77 -12.48 -15.57
C THR A 217 -29.47 -13.22 -15.23
N GLN A 218 -28.35 -12.89 -15.89
CA GLN A 218 -27.05 -13.49 -15.58
C GLN A 218 -26.57 -13.13 -14.17
N VAL A 219 -26.72 -11.86 -13.76
CA VAL A 219 -26.38 -11.40 -12.41
C VAL A 219 -27.24 -12.13 -11.37
N LEU A 220 -28.55 -12.29 -11.62
CA LEU A 220 -29.47 -13.01 -10.74
C LEU A 220 -29.03 -14.47 -10.53
N CYS A 221 -28.76 -15.19 -11.63
CA CYS A 221 -28.31 -16.58 -11.56
C CYS A 221 -26.98 -16.71 -10.80
N ALA A 222 -26.02 -15.83 -11.09
CA ALA A 222 -24.73 -15.82 -10.42
C ALA A 222 -24.84 -15.46 -8.93
N ALA A 223 -25.68 -14.49 -8.57
CA ALA A 223 -25.90 -14.09 -7.18
C ALA A 223 -26.53 -15.23 -6.37
N ASN A 224 -27.47 -15.96 -6.96
CA ASN A 224 -28.05 -17.14 -6.35
C ASN A 224 -27.03 -18.28 -6.21
N ALA A 225 -26.20 -18.53 -7.22
CA ALA A 225 -25.15 -19.55 -7.17
C ALA A 225 -24.09 -19.27 -6.08
N LEU A 226 -23.79 -17.99 -5.83
CA LEU A 226 -22.86 -17.55 -4.79
C LEU A 226 -23.52 -17.40 -3.41
N ASP A 227 -24.80 -17.72 -3.27
CA ASP A 227 -25.60 -17.53 -2.05
C ASP A 227 -25.40 -16.10 -1.48
N VAL A 228 -25.65 -15.08 -2.30
CA VAL A 228 -25.47 -13.68 -1.89
C VAL A 228 -26.62 -13.24 -0.99
N LYS A 229 -26.26 -12.93 0.26
CA LYS A 229 -27.11 -12.43 1.33
C LYS A 229 -27.28 -10.91 1.23
N GLY A 230 -28.29 -10.38 1.91
CA GLY A 230 -28.52 -8.94 2.02
C GLY A 230 -29.41 -8.33 0.94
N GLY A 231 -30.18 -9.16 0.21
CA GLY A 231 -31.29 -8.67 -0.61
C GLY A 231 -30.98 -8.31 -2.06
N LEU A 232 -29.74 -8.48 -2.54
CA LEU A 232 -29.39 -8.26 -3.96
C LEU A 232 -30.33 -9.01 -4.92
N VAL A 233 -30.60 -10.28 -4.63
CA VAL A 233 -31.53 -11.12 -5.42
C VAL A 233 -32.91 -10.49 -5.49
N ASN A 234 -33.45 -10.02 -4.35
CA ASN A 234 -34.77 -9.37 -4.30
C ASN A 234 -34.77 -8.05 -5.09
N MET A 235 -33.71 -7.24 -4.98
CA MET A 235 -33.59 -6.00 -5.76
C MET A 235 -33.58 -6.25 -7.26
N ILE A 236 -32.87 -7.27 -7.73
CA ILE A 236 -32.84 -7.62 -9.15
C ILE A 236 -34.23 -8.06 -9.62
N ILE A 237 -34.93 -8.88 -8.83
CA ILE A 237 -36.31 -9.30 -9.14
C ILE A 237 -37.26 -8.10 -9.24
N GLU A 238 -37.17 -7.14 -8.32
CA GLU A 238 -37.97 -5.90 -8.36
C GLU A 238 -37.66 -5.06 -9.61
N MET A 239 -36.38 -4.90 -9.96
CA MET A 239 -35.96 -4.18 -11.18
C MET A 239 -36.47 -4.84 -12.45
N MET A 240 -36.41 -6.17 -12.54
CA MET A 240 -36.95 -6.93 -13.67
C MET A 240 -38.47 -6.78 -13.77
N GLY A 241 -39.20 -6.78 -12.65
CA GLY A 241 -40.65 -6.59 -12.64
C GLY A 241 -41.08 -5.20 -13.12
N GLN A 242 -40.32 -4.16 -12.78
CA GLN A 242 -40.56 -2.79 -13.25
C GLN A 242 -40.33 -2.67 -14.77
N ALA A 243 -39.29 -3.30 -15.30
CA ALA A 243 -38.98 -3.28 -16.73
C ALA A 243 -40.01 -4.00 -17.61
N VAL A 244 -40.75 -4.97 -17.06
CA VAL A 244 -41.82 -5.71 -17.77
C VAL A 244 -43.16 -4.96 -17.74
N SER A 245 -43.33 -4.01 -16.82
CA SER A 245 -44.56 -3.22 -16.65
C SER A 245 -44.54 -1.85 -17.32
N SER A 246 -43.40 -1.46 -17.90
CA SER A 246 -43.18 -0.27 -18.72
C SER A 246 -43.24 -0.56 -20.21
#